data_AF-A0A7V3T1C9-F1
#
_entry.id   AF-A0A7V3T1C9-F1
#
_cell.length_a   1.000
_cell.length_b   1.000
_cell.length_c   1.000
_cell.angle_alpha   90.00
_cell.angle_beta   90.00
_cell.angle_gamma   90.00
#
_symmetry.space_group_name_H-M   'P 1'
#
loop_
_entity.id
_entity.type
_entity.pdbx_description
1 polymer ?
#
loop_
_entity_poly.entity_id
_entity_poly.type
_entity_poly.pdbx_seq_one_letter_code
_entity_poly.pdbx_strand_id
1 'polypeptide(L)'
;MPNKPVMFKVIITAVITVALDIAIVYLGTLEFFHLGWSIGCVGIISLFGMLVLSGFLNTNASSLLNTDNIRLALTAAFLSMYFVFVALLSFEDTQITDVIIIQPVISHFTYLVGLVVVFYFATSSISEYLKIRDNSKSPTEQ
;
A
#
# COMPACT_ATOMS: atom_id res chain seq x y z
N MET A 1 13.06 4.26 -21.28
CA MET A 1 11.64 4.35 -21.68
C MET A 1 11.00 2.98 -21.51
N PRO A 2 10.00 2.81 -20.63
CA PRO A 2 9.37 1.51 -20.41
C PRO A 2 8.73 1.02 -21.70
N ASN A 3 8.90 -0.27 -21.99
CA ASN A 3 8.39 -0.91 -23.20
C ASN A 3 6.85 -0.78 -23.23
N LYS A 4 6.25 -0.27 -24.32
CA LYS A 4 4.79 -0.09 -24.49
C LYS A 4 3.91 -1.25 -23.97
N PRO A 5 4.25 -2.55 -24.15
CA PRO A 5 3.46 -3.66 -23.61
C PRO A 5 3.43 -3.76 -22.08
N VAL A 6 4.43 -3.23 -21.37
CA VAL A 6 4.49 -3.29 -19.90
C VAL A 6 3.58 -2.22 -19.30
N MET A 7 3.59 -1.01 -19.87
CA MET A 7 2.74 0.10 -19.42
C MET A 7 1.25 -0.24 -19.53
N PHE A 8 0.86 -0.96 -20.59
CA PHE A 8 -0.51 -1.43 -20.76
C PHE A 8 -0.95 -2.43 -19.67
N LYS A 9 -0.06 -3.35 -19.27
CA LYS A 9 -0.33 -4.31 -18.18
C LYS A 9 -0.48 -3.61 -16.82
N VAL A 10 0.38 -2.63 -16.52
CA VAL A 10 0.32 -1.81 -15.31
C VAL A 10 -1.04 -1.14 -15.17
N ILE A 11 -1.51 -0.50 -16.26
CA ILE A 11 -2.80 0.22 -16.27
C ILE A 11 -3.95 -0.77 -16.04
N ILE A 12 -3.95 -1.92 -16.71
CA ILE A 12 -4.99 -2.94 -16.52
C ILE A 12 -5.02 -3.43 -15.07
N THR A 13 -3.87 -3.76 -14.48
CA THR A 13 -3.82 -4.24 -13.09
C THR A 13 -4.31 -3.17 -12.11
N ALA A 14 -3.94 -1.91 -12.31
CA ALA A 14 -4.41 -0.81 -11.48
C ALA A 14 -5.95 -0.66 -11.56
N VAL A 15 -6.51 -0.68 -12.76
CA VAL A 15 -7.97 -0.58 -12.98
C VAL A 15 -8.71 -1.76 -12.35
N ILE A 16 -8.21 -2.99 -12.52
CA ILE A 16 -8.82 -4.19 -11.93
C ILE A 16 -8.83 -4.09 -10.40
N THR A 17 -7.72 -3.66 -9.80
CA THR A 17 -7.59 -3.53 -8.34
C THR A 17 -8.62 -2.55 -7.79
N VAL A 18 -8.70 -1.35 -8.38
CA VAL A 18 -9.65 -0.31 -7.94
C VAL A 18 -11.10 -0.75 -8.15
N ALA A 19 -11.40 -1.38 -9.29
CA ALA A 19 -12.75 -1.89 -9.56
C ALA A 19 -13.16 -2.97 -8.55
N LEU A 20 -12.23 -3.83 -8.14
CA LEU A 20 -12.48 -4.88 -7.16
C LEU A 20 -12.69 -4.30 -5.75
N ASP A 21 -11.90 -3.30 -5.36
CA ASP A 21 -12.06 -2.59 -4.08
C ASP A 21 -13.44 -1.93 -4.00
N ILE A 22 -13.86 -1.22 -5.05
CA ILE A 22 -15.19 -0.58 -5.11
C ILE A 22 -16.31 -1.62 -5.05
N ALA A 23 -16.18 -2.73 -5.78
CA ALA A 23 -17.18 -3.80 -5.77
C ALA A 23 -17.37 -4.40 -4.36
N ILE A 24 -16.29 -4.58 -3.61
CA ILE A 24 -16.33 -5.14 -2.25
C ILE A 24 -16.91 -4.16 -1.24
N VAL A 25 -16.57 -2.88 -1.35
CA VAL A 25 -17.21 -1.84 -0.52
C VAL A 25 -18.72 -1.80 -0.81
N TYR A 26 -19.10 -1.83 -2.08
CA TYR A 26 -20.51 -1.84 -2.49
C TYR A 26 -21.26 -3.08 -1.98
N LEU A 27 -20.65 -4.27 -2.07
CA LEU A 27 -21.18 -5.50 -1.49
C LEU A 27 -21.34 -5.42 0.04
N GLY A 28 -20.40 -4.77 0.73
CA GLY A 28 -20.47 -4.53 2.17
C GLY A 28 -21.62 -3.61 2.58
N THR A 29 -21.98 -2.64 1.74
CA THR A 29 -23.12 -1.74 2.00
C THR A 29 -24.49 -2.39 1.79
N LEU A 30 -24.57 -3.53 1.08
CA LEU A 30 -25.82 -4.24 0.80
C LEU A 30 -26.24 -5.22 1.93
N GLU A 31 -25.69 -5.08 3.14
CA GLU A 31 -25.94 -5.92 4.34
C GLU A 31 -25.65 -7.43 4.18
N PHE A 32 -25.16 -7.91 3.03
CA PHE A 32 -24.75 -9.31 2.88
C PHE A 32 -23.55 -9.69 3.77
N PHE A 33 -22.75 -8.70 4.20
CA PHE A 33 -21.57 -8.88 5.06
C PHE A 33 -21.39 -7.72 6.03
N HIS A 34 -20.82 -8.00 7.20
CA HIS A 34 -20.45 -6.98 8.20
C HIS A 34 -19.40 -6.02 7.60
N LEU A 35 -19.61 -4.70 7.78
CA LEU A 35 -18.81 -3.64 7.16
C LEU A 35 -17.29 -3.79 7.46
N GLY A 36 -16.96 -4.26 8.67
CA GLY A 36 -15.57 -4.57 9.06
C GLY A 36 -14.89 -5.66 8.23
N TRP A 37 -15.62 -6.69 7.77
CA TRP A 37 -15.06 -7.73 6.90
C TRP A 37 -14.78 -7.23 5.49
N SER A 38 -15.67 -6.38 4.96
CA SER A 38 -15.49 -5.75 3.65
C SER A 38 -14.21 -4.88 3.63
N ILE A 39 -14.04 -4.05 4.66
CA ILE A 39 -12.84 -3.23 4.86
C ILE A 39 -11.56 -4.09 4.93
N GLY A 40 -11.58 -5.19 5.66
CA GLY A 40 -10.45 -6.12 5.73
C GLY A 40 -10.07 -6.71 4.37
N CYS A 41 -11.07 -7.10 3.56
CA CYS A 41 -10.86 -7.62 2.21
C CYS A 41 -10.26 -6.56 1.27
N VAL A 42 -10.75 -5.32 1.32
CA VAL A 42 -10.19 -4.18 0.55
C VAL A 42 -8.72 -3.98 0.92
N GLY A 43 -8.37 -4.04 2.20
CA GLY A 43 -6.98 -3.92 2.64
C GLY A 43 -6.05 -4.98 2.02
N ILE A 44 -6.49 -6.25 1.98
CA ILE A 44 -5.71 -7.36 1.40
C ILE A 44 -5.57 -7.20 -0.11
N ILE A 45 -6.66 -6.83 -0.79
CA ILE A 45 -6.68 -6.68 -2.25
C ILE A 45 -5.84 -5.49 -2.68
N SER A 46 -5.95 -4.37 -1.99
CA SER A 46 -5.12 -3.19 -2.24
C SER A 46 -3.63 -3.49 -2.02
N LEU A 47 -3.29 -4.29 -1.01
CA LEU A 47 -1.92 -4.77 -0.77
C LEU A 47 -1.41 -5.65 -1.90
N PHE A 48 -2.20 -6.63 -2.33
CA PHE A 48 -1.81 -7.52 -3.42
C PHE A 48 -1.74 -6.78 -4.76
N GLY A 49 -2.67 -5.87 -5.03
CA GLY A 49 -2.68 -5.01 -6.20
C GLY A 49 -1.44 -4.12 -6.27
N MET A 50 -1.04 -3.49 -5.15
CA MET A 50 0.18 -2.68 -5.10
C MET A 50 1.46 -3.52 -5.23
N LEU A 51 1.50 -4.76 -4.72
CA LEU A 51 2.63 -5.68 -4.94
C LEU A 51 2.80 -6.03 -6.42
N VAL A 52 1.71 -6.34 -7.10
CA VAL A 52 1.75 -6.65 -8.53
C VAL A 52 2.13 -5.38 -9.33
N LEU A 53 1.63 -4.22 -8.93
CA LEU A 53 1.92 -2.94 -9.57
C LEU A 53 3.40 -2.55 -9.42
N SER A 54 3.98 -2.70 -8.22
CA SER A 54 5.40 -2.42 -7.99
C SER A 54 6.31 -3.38 -8.77
N GLY A 55 5.89 -4.64 -8.89
CA GLY A 55 6.56 -5.65 -9.70
C GLY A 55 6.61 -5.31 -11.19
N PHE A 56 5.56 -4.71 -11.74
CA PHE A 56 5.55 -4.28 -13.15
C PHE A 56 6.26 -2.94 -13.39
N LEU A 57 6.26 -2.04 -12.41
CA LEU A 57 6.96 -0.76 -12.50
C LEU A 57 8.49 -0.92 -12.40
N ASN A 58 8.96 -1.95 -11.69
CA ASN A 58 10.38 -2.26 -11.64
C ASN A 58 10.80 -3.04 -12.90
N THR A 59 11.22 -2.29 -13.93
CA THR A 59 11.65 -2.81 -15.25
C THR A 59 12.84 -3.78 -15.19
N ASN A 60 13.53 -3.91 -14.06
CA ASN A 60 14.56 -4.93 -13.84
C ASN A 60 13.93 -6.19 -13.25
N ALA A 61 13.63 -7.14 -14.13
CA ALA A 61 12.96 -8.42 -13.90
C ALA A 61 13.70 -9.43 -13.00
N SER A 62 14.64 -9.00 -12.16
CA SER A 62 15.30 -9.87 -11.20
C SER A 62 14.49 -9.88 -9.91
N SER A 63 13.42 -10.67 -9.85
CA SER A 63 12.56 -10.95 -8.70
C SER A 63 11.50 -9.89 -8.31
N LEU A 64 10.24 -10.26 -8.55
CA LEU A 64 9.04 -9.60 -7.99
C LEU A 64 9.06 -9.55 -6.46
N LEU A 65 9.86 -10.41 -5.82
CA LEU A 65 10.04 -10.51 -4.38
C LEU A 65 11.31 -9.83 -3.86
N ASN A 66 11.90 -8.90 -4.60
CA ASN A 66 12.97 -8.07 -4.04
C ASN A 66 12.47 -7.29 -2.82
N THR A 67 13.29 -7.25 -1.78
CA THR A 67 13.01 -6.55 -0.52
C THR A 67 12.58 -5.10 -0.74
N ASP A 68 13.16 -4.43 -1.73
CA ASP A 68 12.84 -3.04 -2.06
C ASP A 68 11.45 -2.89 -2.69
N ASN A 69 11.04 -3.83 -3.56
CA ASN A 69 9.72 -3.85 -4.20
C ASN A 69 8.61 -4.20 -3.21
N ILE A 70 8.87 -5.16 -2.31
CA ILE A 70 7.95 -5.54 -1.24
C ILE A 70 7.75 -4.37 -0.29
N ARG A 71 8.84 -3.70 0.13
CA ARG A 71 8.78 -2.55 1.04
C ARG A 71 8.02 -1.38 0.42
N LEU A 72 8.25 -1.06 -0.85
CA LEU A 72 7.52 -0.01 -1.57
C LEU A 72 6.03 -0.34 -1.70
N ALA A 73 5.69 -1.56 -2.12
CA ALA A 73 4.31 -1.98 -2.25
C ALA A 73 3.56 -1.98 -0.92
N LEU A 74 4.21 -2.45 0.15
CA LEU A 74 3.65 -2.46 1.49
C LEU A 74 3.34 -1.03 1.94
N THR A 75 4.29 -0.11 1.83
CA THR A 75 4.08 1.29 2.22
C THR A 75 2.99 1.96 1.37
N ALA A 76 2.98 1.73 0.06
CA ALA A 76 1.95 2.28 -0.84
C ALA A 76 0.55 1.74 -0.51
N ALA A 77 0.42 0.45 -0.20
CA ALA A 77 -0.84 -0.17 0.18
C ALA A 77 -1.37 0.37 1.52
N PHE A 78 -0.50 0.44 2.54
CA PHE A 78 -0.86 0.99 3.85
C PHE A 78 -1.28 2.46 3.75
N LEU A 79 -0.58 3.26 2.94
CA LEU A 79 -0.91 4.65 2.72
C LEU A 79 -2.24 4.82 1.96
N SER A 80 -2.46 4.00 0.93
CA SER A 80 -3.73 3.97 0.18
C SER A 80 -4.91 3.64 1.10
N MET A 81 -4.78 2.59 1.92
CA MET A 81 -5.82 2.20 2.87
C MET A 81 -6.09 3.29 3.91
N TYR A 82 -5.04 3.99 4.38
CA TYR A 82 -5.20 5.12 5.28
C TYR A 82 -6.04 6.25 4.64
N PHE A 83 -5.78 6.60 3.38
CA PHE A 83 -6.60 7.59 2.68
C PHE A 83 -8.05 7.13 2.50
N VAL A 84 -8.29 5.84 2.27
CA VAL A 84 -9.66 5.28 2.22
C VAL A 84 -10.37 5.46 3.56
N PHE A 85 -9.73 5.13 4.68
CA PHE A 85 -10.32 5.35 6.01
C PHE A 85 -10.58 6.82 6.31
N VAL A 86 -9.62 7.69 6.00
CA VAL A 86 -9.78 9.14 6.19
C VAL A 86 -10.92 9.68 5.34
N ALA A 87 -11.06 9.21 4.09
CA ALA A 87 -12.15 9.58 3.21
C ALA A 87 -13.50 9.10 3.75
N LEU A 88 -13.61 7.83 4.18
CA LEU A 88 -14.83 7.30 4.78
C LEU A 88 -15.28 8.15 5.98
N LEU A 89 -14.37 8.52 6.87
CA LEU A 89 -14.68 9.38 8.02
C LEU A 89 -15.04 10.82 7.63
N SER A 90 -14.39 11.37 6.60
CA SER A 90 -14.63 12.76 6.18
C SER A 90 -15.98 12.94 5.47
N PHE A 91 -16.51 11.86 4.89
CA PHE A 91 -17.80 11.85 4.19
C PHE A 91 -18.96 11.24 5.02
N GLU A 92 -18.70 10.77 6.24
CA GLU A 92 -19.75 10.29 7.15
C GLU A 92 -20.53 11.46 7.78
N ASP A 93 -21.55 11.94 7.06
CA ASP A 93 -22.74 12.59 7.63
C ASP A 93 -23.85 11.55 7.92
N THR A 94 -23.52 10.27 7.76
CA THR A 94 -24.44 9.13 7.90
C THR A 94 -24.41 8.58 9.32
N GLN A 95 -25.59 8.47 9.92
CA GLN A 95 -25.86 7.92 11.26
C GLN A 95 -25.41 6.46 11.36
N ILE A 96 -24.11 6.22 11.53
CA ILE A 96 -23.57 4.88 11.73
C ILE A 96 -23.64 4.59 13.23
N THR A 97 -24.57 3.72 13.62
CA THR A 97 -24.71 3.22 15.00
C THR A 97 -23.44 2.48 15.50
N ASP A 98 -22.52 2.15 14.59
CA ASP A 98 -21.25 1.44 14.83
C ASP A 98 -20.01 2.34 15.10
N VAL A 99 -20.18 3.65 15.29
CA VAL A 99 -19.07 4.59 15.60
C VAL A 99 -18.22 4.14 16.80
N ILE A 100 -18.82 3.41 17.75
CA ILE A 100 -18.14 2.86 18.94
C ILE A 100 -17.04 1.85 18.57
N ILE A 101 -17.23 1.05 17.50
CA ILE A 101 -16.27 0.02 17.09
C ILE A 101 -15.29 0.57 16.05
N ILE A 102 -15.75 1.48 15.20
CA ILE A 102 -14.97 2.00 14.07
C ILE A 102 -13.85 2.95 14.55
N GLN A 103 -14.12 3.81 15.54
CA GLN A 103 -13.10 4.76 16.03
C GLN A 103 -11.83 4.10 16.59
N PRO A 104 -11.91 3.12 17.52
CA PRO A 104 -10.73 2.45 18.06
C PRO A 104 -9.93 1.72 16.98
N VAL A 105 -10.62 1.04 16.05
CA VAL A 105 -9.97 0.32 14.94
C VAL A 105 -9.18 1.27 14.07
N ILE A 106 -9.74 2.44 13.74
CA ILE A 106 -9.07 3.45 12.92
C ILE A 106 -7.91 4.09 13.66
N SER A 107 -8.05 4.38 14.96
CA SER A 107 -6.97 4.94 15.77
C SER A 107 -5.77 3.99 15.82
N HIS A 108 -6.00 2.70 16.11
CA HIS A 108 -4.95 1.69 16.07
C HIS A 108 -4.36 1.51 14.67
N PHE A 109 -5.18 1.55 13.63
CA PHE A 109 -4.72 1.47 12.25
C PHE A 109 -3.85 2.67 11.85
N THR A 110 -4.23 3.88 12.26
CA THR A 110 -3.45 5.12 12.05
C THR A 110 -2.08 5.03 12.71
N TYR A 111 -2.02 4.50 13.94
CA TYR A 111 -0.76 4.23 14.62
C TYR A 111 0.11 3.23 13.86
N LEU A 112 -0.47 2.14 13.35
CA LEU A 112 0.24 1.14 12.55
C LEU A 112 0.78 1.75 11.24
N VAL A 113 -0.03 2.52 10.51
CA VAL A 113 0.40 3.21 9.29
C VAL A 113 1.55 4.17 9.60
N GLY A 114 1.42 4.99 10.64
CA GLY A 114 2.47 5.91 11.07
C GLY A 114 3.78 5.17 11.38
N LEU A 115 3.70 4.04 12.09
CA LEU A 115 4.86 3.21 12.39
C LEU A 115 5.51 2.64 11.12
N VAL A 116 4.71 2.09 10.19
CA VAL A 116 5.21 1.56 8.92
C VAL A 116 5.90 2.64 8.08
N VAL A 117 5.32 3.84 8.01
CA VAL A 117 5.89 4.98 7.28
C VAL A 117 7.22 5.44 7.89
N VAL A 118 7.29 5.59 9.22
CA VAL A 118 8.53 5.97 9.91
C VAL A 118 9.62 4.92 9.70
N PHE A 119 9.28 3.64 9.85
CA PHE A 119 10.22 2.55 9.60
C PHE A 119 10.71 2.51 8.14
N TYR A 120 9.81 2.78 7.18
CA TYR A 120 10.17 2.87 5.77
C TYR A 120 11.24 3.95 5.54
N PHE A 121 10.98 5.17 6.01
CA PHE A 121 11.91 6.29 5.82
C PHE A 121 13.22 6.09 6.58
N ALA A 122 13.17 5.56 7.80
CA ALA A 122 14.36 5.25 8.58
C ALA A 122 15.24 4.21 7.86
N THR A 123 14.65 3.09 7.42
CA THR A 123 15.38 2.02 6.71
C THR A 123 15.95 2.50 5.39
N SER A 124 15.19 3.28 4.64
CA SER A 124 15.65 3.85 3.36
C SER A 124 16.83 4.79 3.56
N SER A 125 16.75 5.68 4.56
CA SER A 125 17.81 6.63 4.87
C SER A 125 19.10 5.93 5.34
N ILE A 126 18.96 4.89 6.17
CA ILE A 126 20.08 4.09 6.65
C ILE A 126 20.73 3.30 5.50
N SER A 127 19.92 2.71 4.61
CA SER A 127 20.44 1.99 3.43
C SER A 127 21.28 2.90 2.55
N GLU A 128 20.80 4.12 2.29
CA GLU A 128 21.51 5.11 1.49
C GLU A 128 22.81 5.57 2.16
N TYR A 129 22.76 5.82 3.48
CA TYR A 129 23.94 6.19 4.27
C TYR A 129 25.02 5.09 4.24
N LEU A 130 24.62 3.82 4.37
CA LEU A 130 25.55 2.70 4.32
C LEU A 130 26.19 2.55 2.93
N LYS A 131 25.42 2.75 1.83
CA LYS A 131 25.97 2.74 0.47
C LYS A 131 26.99 3.85 0.23
N ILE A 132 26.74 5.06 0.74
CA ILE A 132 27.69 6.18 0.62
C ILE A 132 28.96 5.86 1.41
N ARG A 133 28.82 5.33 2.63
CA ARG A 133 29.97 4.95 3.47
C ARG A 133 30.82 3.85 2.84
N ASP A 134 30.21 2.84 2.23
CA ASP A 134 30.94 1.73 1.61
C ASP A 134 31.72 2.17 0.37
N ASN A 135 31.10 3.00 -0.50
CA ASN A 135 31.79 3.59 -1.65
C ASN A 135 32.95 4.52 -1.24
N SER A 136 32.86 5.18 -0.07
CA SER A 136 33.95 6.05 0.41
C SER A 136 35.20 5.30 0.90
N LYS A 137 35.10 3.98 1.16
CA LYS A 137 36.22 3.15 1.62
C LYS A 137 37.03 2.50 0.49
N SER A 138 36.52 2.43 -0.74
CA SER A 138 37.24 1.83 -1.88
C SER A 138 38.29 2.67 -2.64
N PRO A 139 38.67 3.93 -2.32
CA PRO A 139 39.65 4.67 -3.15
C PRO A 139 41.14 4.44 -2.85
N THR A 140 41.57 3.59 -1.90
CA THR A 140 42.95 3.63 -1.39
C THR A 140 43.81 2.37 -1.59
N GLU A 141 43.42 1.46 -2.48
CA GLU A 141 44.28 0.34 -2.90
C GLU A 141 44.33 0.23 -4.43
N GLN A 142 45.00 1.18 -5.09
CA GLN A 142 45.64 1.01 -6.40
C GLN A 142 46.96 1.76 -6.44
#